data_AF-A0A7S3P527-F1
#
_entry.id   AF-A0A7S3P527-F1
#
_cell.length_a   1.000
_cell.length_b   1.000
_cell.length_c   1.000
_cell.angle_alpha   90.00
_cell.angle_beta   90.00
_cell.angle_gamma   90.00
#
_symmetry.space_group_name_H-M   'P 1'
#
loop_
_entity.id
_entity.type
_entity.pdbx_description
1 polymer ?
#
loop_
_entity_poly.entity_id
_entity_poly.type
_entity_poly.pdbx_seq_one_letter_code
_entity_poly.pdbx_strand_id
1 'polypeptide(L)'
;KDPDMLLSWDPQGSGLGYIVERGVLVNECTDGQGKVRTEIDMARLLGRLRKSGDQAKEKSSNQTSESAKDSKKDRWRGSGLGKEWDERVGPGVAAASIEGRLVFSTWKLVSEEVKHPNASYLQAVVSSVLNRRIPFHEKLRLTQWYGNNKGRERWRVLHHKLTEATAGLLLIDALDIVGRAGEAARLSGVEFSQSFPGIRGSQYKVEGVLLRALKSLNSFERGSKQGVAAR
;
A
#
# COMPACT_ATOMS: atom_id res chain seq x y z
N LYS A 1 8.37 -17.18 -6.98
CA LYS A 1 9.28 -16.40 -6.11
C LYS A 1 8.61 -15.84 -4.83
N ASP A 2 7.28 -15.98 -4.64
CA ASP A 2 6.53 -15.70 -3.39
C ASP A 2 7.08 -14.58 -2.44
N PRO A 3 7.08 -13.30 -2.87
CA PRO A 3 7.68 -12.21 -2.10
C PRO A 3 6.86 -11.78 -0.86
N ASP A 4 7.53 -11.47 0.25
CA ASP A 4 6.85 -11.00 1.48
C ASP A 4 6.27 -9.58 1.36
N MET A 5 6.99 -8.70 0.67
CA MET A 5 6.65 -7.29 0.52
C MET A 5 6.45 -6.94 -0.95
N LEU A 6 5.40 -6.17 -1.23
CA LEU A 6 5.14 -5.57 -2.53
C LEU A 6 5.30 -4.05 -2.42
N LEU A 7 6.22 -3.53 -3.22
CA LEU A 7 6.60 -2.12 -3.21
C LEU A 7 6.28 -1.53 -4.57
N SER A 8 5.60 -0.38 -4.57
CA SER A 8 5.40 0.44 -5.76
C SER A 8 5.80 1.86 -5.41
N TRP A 9 6.32 2.63 -6.37
CA TRP A 9 6.55 4.07 -6.14
C TRP A 9 5.22 4.71 -5.75
N ASP A 10 4.25 4.66 -6.66
CA ASP A 10 2.86 5.10 -6.47
C ASP A 10 1.88 3.94 -6.75
N PRO A 11 1.39 3.23 -5.72
CA PRO A 11 0.47 2.12 -5.89
C PRO A 11 -0.93 2.55 -6.34
N GLN A 12 -1.36 3.79 -6.06
CA GLN A 12 -2.72 4.25 -6.37
C GLN A 12 -2.89 4.59 -7.85
N GLY A 13 -2.01 5.45 -8.39
CA GLY A 13 -2.21 5.99 -9.74
C GLY A 13 -1.71 5.10 -10.87
N SER A 14 -0.63 4.35 -10.67
CA SER A 14 0.02 3.59 -11.77
C SER A 14 0.64 2.25 -11.37
N GLY A 15 0.54 1.88 -10.10
CA GLY A 15 1.13 0.65 -9.57
C GLY A 15 0.10 -0.47 -9.35
N LEU A 16 0.21 -1.11 -8.19
CA LEU A 16 -0.60 -2.30 -7.85
C LEU A 16 -2.10 -2.01 -7.78
N GLY A 17 -2.50 -0.85 -7.23
CA GLY A 17 -3.90 -0.44 -7.17
C GLY A 17 -4.51 -0.31 -8.56
N TYR A 18 -3.78 0.31 -9.50
CA TYR A 18 -4.20 0.40 -10.90
C TYR A 18 -4.39 -0.99 -11.52
N ILE A 19 -3.46 -1.92 -11.31
CA ILE A 19 -3.57 -3.29 -11.81
C ILE A 19 -4.81 -3.98 -11.24
N VAL A 20 -5.05 -3.80 -9.94
CA VAL A 20 -6.18 -4.40 -9.23
C VAL A 20 -7.51 -3.86 -9.78
N GLU A 21 -7.63 -2.55 -9.97
CA GLU A 21 -8.82 -1.91 -10.53
C GLU A 21 -9.05 -2.30 -12.00
N ARG A 22 -8.00 -2.34 -12.82
CA ARG A 22 -8.11 -2.71 -14.24
C ARG A 22 -8.47 -4.17 -14.44
N GLY A 23 -8.01 -5.08 -13.57
CA GLY A 23 -8.36 -6.50 -13.65
C GLY A 23 -9.87 -6.72 -13.61
N VAL A 24 -10.58 -5.97 -12.76
CA VAL A 24 -12.05 -6.02 -12.69
C VAL A 24 -12.69 -5.45 -13.96
N LEU A 25 -12.22 -4.30 -14.43
CA LEU A 25 -12.81 -3.62 -15.59
C LEU A 25 -12.63 -4.38 -16.91
N VAL A 26 -11.47 -5.03 -17.11
CA VAL A 26 -11.23 -5.85 -18.32
C VAL A 26 -12.19 -7.04 -18.39
N ASN A 27 -12.75 -7.46 -17.25
CA ASN A 27 -13.69 -8.56 -17.18
C ASN A 27 -15.15 -8.15 -17.41
N GLU A 28 -15.49 -6.86 -17.41
CA GLU A 28 -16.86 -6.38 -17.68
C GLU A 28 -17.26 -6.48 -19.17
N CYS A 29 -16.41 -7.05 -20.03
CA CYS A 29 -16.74 -7.37 -21.42
C CYS A 29 -17.79 -8.49 -21.48
N THR A 30 -19.04 -8.09 -21.70
CA THR A 30 -20.22 -8.95 -21.82
C THR A 30 -20.09 -9.92 -23.01
N ASP A 31 -20.05 -11.23 -22.75
CA ASP A 31 -20.46 -12.20 -23.77
C ASP A 31 -21.96 -11.98 -24.04
N GLY A 32 -22.39 -12.05 -25.31
CA GLY A 32 -23.78 -11.84 -25.76
C GLY A 32 -24.84 -12.82 -25.19
N GLN A 33 -24.48 -13.60 -24.17
CA GLN A 33 -25.33 -14.57 -23.48
C GLN A 33 -25.47 -14.28 -21.96
N GLY A 34 -25.01 -13.13 -21.47
CA GLY A 34 -25.29 -12.67 -20.10
C GLY A 34 -24.65 -13.50 -18.97
N LYS A 35 -23.77 -14.44 -19.29
CA LYS A 35 -23.03 -15.24 -18.30
C LYS A 35 -21.67 -14.61 -18.05
N VAL A 36 -21.54 -13.93 -16.90
CA VAL A 36 -20.29 -13.34 -16.42
C VAL A 36 -19.23 -14.44 -16.30
N ARG A 37 -18.21 -14.42 -17.17
CA ARG A 37 -17.02 -15.24 -16.98
C ARG A 37 -16.26 -14.76 -15.74
N THR A 38 -15.68 -15.73 -15.05
CA THR A 38 -15.00 -15.64 -13.75
C THR A 38 -14.27 -14.31 -13.54
N GLU A 39 -14.72 -13.57 -12.54
CA GLU A 39 -14.09 -12.35 -12.02
C GLU A 39 -12.58 -12.54 -11.81
N ILE A 40 -11.75 -11.86 -12.60
CA ILE A 40 -10.30 -11.78 -12.35
C ILE A 40 -10.09 -10.85 -11.16
N ASP A 41 -10.19 -11.41 -9.96
CA ASP A 41 -9.87 -10.72 -8.73
C ASP A 41 -8.34 -10.66 -8.55
N MET A 42 -7.75 -9.59 -9.08
CA MET A 42 -6.32 -9.34 -9.00
C MET A 42 -5.82 -9.14 -7.57
N ALA A 43 -6.64 -8.60 -6.66
CA ALA A 43 -6.26 -8.45 -5.25
C ALA A 43 -6.03 -9.84 -4.63
N ARG A 44 -6.92 -10.78 -4.94
CA ARG A 44 -6.78 -12.18 -4.52
C ARG A 44 -5.64 -12.91 -5.20
N LEU A 45 -5.46 -12.75 -6.52
CA LEU A 45 -4.39 -13.41 -7.27
C LEU A 45 -3.00 -12.96 -6.82
N LEU A 46 -2.86 -11.70 -6.43
CA LEU A 46 -1.62 -11.17 -5.86
C LEU A 46 -1.46 -11.53 -4.38
N GLY A 47 -2.53 -11.94 -3.69
CA GLY A 47 -2.50 -12.33 -2.29
C GLY A 47 -1.89 -13.72 -2.05
N ARG A 48 -1.84 -14.12 -0.78
CA ARG A 48 -1.48 -15.49 -0.36
C ARG A 48 -2.68 -16.35 0.01
N LEU A 49 -3.85 -15.75 0.21
CA LEU A 49 -5.04 -16.51 0.58
C LEU A 49 -5.61 -17.27 -0.63
N ARG A 50 -5.65 -18.60 -0.51
CA ARG A 50 -6.33 -19.46 -1.48
C ARG A 50 -7.83 -19.21 -1.43
N LYS A 51 -8.53 -19.53 -2.53
CA LYS A 51 -9.98 -19.49 -2.57
C LYS A 51 -10.58 -20.47 -1.57
N SER A 52 -10.89 -20.01 -0.34
CA SER A 52 -11.90 -20.70 0.45
C SER A 52 -13.17 -20.66 -0.38
N GLY A 53 -13.82 -21.82 -0.57
CA GLY A 53 -15.11 -21.88 -1.25
C GLY A 53 -16.07 -20.83 -0.70
N ASP A 54 -17.02 -20.40 -1.51
CA ASP A 54 -17.94 -19.26 -1.32
C ASP A 54 -18.83 -19.27 -0.05
N GLN A 55 -18.46 -19.95 1.04
CA GLN A 55 -19.24 -20.08 2.27
C GLN A 55 -18.90 -19.06 3.37
N ALA A 56 -17.94 -18.15 3.18
CA ALA A 56 -17.54 -17.19 4.22
C ALA A 56 -18.11 -15.76 4.05
N LYS A 57 -19.07 -15.55 3.14
CA LYS A 57 -19.70 -14.23 2.94
C LYS A 57 -20.80 -13.88 3.98
N GLU A 58 -21.18 -14.78 4.89
CA GLU A 58 -22.34 -14.58 5.78
C GLU A 58 -22.04 -14.22 7.25
N LYS A 59 -20.79 -14.03 7.69
CA LYS A 59 -20.52 -13.86 9.14
C LYS A 59 -19.85 -12.55 9.59
N SER A 60 -19.80 -11.50 8.78
CA SER A 60 -19.32 -10.18 9.25
C SER A 60 -20.29 -9.02 9.07
N SER A 61 -21.56 -9.28 8.76
CA SER A 61 -22.62 -8.26 8.79
C SER A 61 -23.31 -8.29 10.15
N ASN A 62 -22.66 -7.81 11.20
CA ASN A 62 -23.37 -7.37 12.39
C ASN A 62 -22.59 -6.22 13.04
N GLN A 63 -23.31 -5.11 13.27
CA GLN A 63 -22.86 -3.80 13.74
C GLN A 63 -22.20 -2.97 12.63
N THR A 64 -22.88 -2.06 11.92
CA THR A 64 -23.65 -0.91 12.44
C THR A 64 -24.56 -0.45 11.29
N SER A 65 -25.86 -0.39 11.53
CA SER A 65 -26.87 0.07 10.58
C SER A 65 -26.98 1.58 10.64
N GLU A 66 -26.43 2.29 9.66
CA GLU A 66 -26.91 3.60 9.22
C GLU A 66 -26.30 3.95 7.85
N SER A 67 -27.14 4.38 6.91
CA SER A 67 -26.81 4.88 5.55
C SER A 67 -26.74 3.86 4.41
N ALA A 68 -27.89 3.23 4.12
CA ALA A 68 -28.15 2.50 2.88
C ALA A 68 -28.32 3.45 1.67
N LYS A 69 -27.22 4.05 1.17
CA LYS A 69 -27.19 4.79 -0.13
C LYS A 69 -25.81 4.81 -0.83
N ASP A 70 -24.99 3.75 -0.74
CA ASP A 70 -23.69 3.71 -1.46
C ASP A 70 -23.27 2.30 -1.94
N SER A 71 -24.21 1.54 -2.53
CA SER A 71 -24.00 0.13 -2.90
C SER A 71 -22.99 -0.14 -4.04
N LYS A 72 -22.47 0.90 -4.71
CA LYS A 72 -21.39 0.76 -5.72
C LYS A 72 -19.99 1.14 -5.20
N LYS A 73 -19.87 1.67 -3.97
CA LYS A 73 -18.69 2.47 -3.58
C LYS A 73 -17.58 1.68 -2.89
N ASP A 74 -17.90 0.54 -2.29
CA ASP A 74 -16.91 -0.26 -1.54
C ASP A 74 -16.65 -1.60 -2.23
N ARG A 75 -16.09 -1.54 -3.45
CA ARG A 75 -15.67 -2.73 -4.20
C ARG A 75 -14.46 -3.43 -3.56
N TRP A 76 -13.69 -2.71 -2.74
CA TRP A 76 -12.43 -3.15 -2.14
C TRP A 76 -12.50 -3.08 -0.62
N ARG A 77 -12.04 -4.14 0.07
CA ARG A 77 -12.02 -4.19 1.56
C ARG A 77 -11.03 -3.18 2.17
N GLY A 78 -9.99 -2.81 1.44
CA GLY A 78 -8.90 -2.00 1.97
C GLY A 78 -8.12 -2.75 3.05
N SER A 79 -7.35 -2.01 3.86
CA SER A 79 -6.58 -2.56 4.98
C SER A 79 -7.42 -2.89 6.22
N GLY A 80 -8.72 -2.52 6.22
CA GLY A 80 -9.58 -2.59 7.41
C GLY A 80 -9.40 -1.43 8.39
N LEU A 81 -8.48 -0.48 8.13
CA LEU A 81 -8.27 0.73 8.94
C LEU A 81 -9.11 1.93 8.47
N GLY A 82 -9.86 1.76 7.39
CA GLY A 82 -10.70 2.78 6.79
C GLY A 82 -10.12 3.35 5.49
N LYS A 83 -11.02 3.79 4.61
CA LYS A 83 -10.67 4.29 3.27
C LYS A 83 -9.75 5.51 3.30
N GLU A 84 -10.06 6.48 4.16
CA GLU A 84 -9.24 7.68 4.32
C GLU A 84 -7.82 7.35 4.76
N TRP A 85 -7.69 6.35 5.63
CA TRP A 85 -6.39 5.87 6.09
C TRP A 85 -5.57 5.26 4.95
N ASP A 86 -6.20 4.37 4.16
CA ASP A 86 -5.55 3.75 3.01
C ASP A 86 -5.15 4.77 1.94
N GLU A 87 -5.95 5.83 1.77
CA GLU A 87 -5.70 6.89 0.81
C GLU A 87 -4.59 7.83 1.27
N ARG A 88 -4.57 8.22 2.54
CA ARG A 88 -3.61 9.16 3.12
C ARG A 88 -2.28 8.49 3.41
N VAL A 89 -2.30 7.39 4.14
CA VAL A 89 -1.11 6.76 4.73
C VAL A 89 -0.76 5.45 4.01
N GLY A 90 -1.76 4.65 3.69
CA GLY A 90 -1.59 3.33 3.07
C GLY A 90 -1.26 3.35 1.57
N PRO A 91 -1.21 2.18 0.93
CA PRO A 91 -0.99 2.04 -0.50
C PRO A 91 -2.24 2.32 -1.37
N GLY A 92 -3.35 2.78 -0.77
CA GLY A 92 -4.67 2.90 -1.41
C GLY A 92 -5.55 1.66 -1.23
N VAL A 93 -6.87 1.85 -1.29
CA VAL A 93 -7.87 0.83 -0.95
C VAL A 93 -7.72 -0.46 -1.79
N ALA A 94 -7.51 -0.32 -3.10
CA ALA A 94 -7.37 -1.45 -4.00
C ALA A 94 -6.09 -2.25 -3.72
N ALA A 95 -4.94 -1.56 -3.60
CA ALA A 95 -3.66 -2.21 -3.31
C ALA A 95 -3.60 -2.80 -1.90
N ALA A 96 -4.25 -2.14 -0.92
CA ALA A 96 -4.33 -2.62 0.46
C ALA A 96 -5.21 -3.86 0.61
N SER A 97 -6.07 -4.16 -0.36
CA SER A 97 -6.91 -5.37 -0.37
C SER A 97 -6.13 -6.65 -0.68
N ILE A 98 -4.84 -6.57 -1.00
CA ILE A 98 -3.98 -7.75 -1.24
C ILE A 98 -3.62 -8.37 0.11
N GLU A 99 -4.20 -9.53 0.41
CA GLU A 99 -4.04 -10.20 1.70
C GLU A 99 -2.82 -11.13 1.74
N GLY A 100 -2.17 -11.19 2.91
CA GLY A 100 -1.03 -12.08 3.18
C GLY A 100 0.32 -11.58 2.63
N ARG A 101 0.38 -10.37 2.08
CA ARG A 101 1.61 -9.66 1.71
C ARG A 101 1.57 -8.25 2.26
N LEU A 102 2.74 -7.71 2.57
CA LEU A 102 2.86 -6.32 3.01
C LEU A 102 2.93 -5.42 1.79
N VAL A 103 1.96 -4.54 1.60
CA VAL A 103 1.91 -3.63 0.46
C VAL A 103 2.18 -2.21 0.92
N PHE A 104 3.17 -1.54 0.32
CA PHE A 104 3.52 -0.18 0.68
C PHE A 104 3.60 0.76 -0.52
N SER A 105 3.27 2.03 -0.25
CA SER A 105 3.60 3.14 -1.13
C SER A 105 5.01 3.65 -0.79
N THR A 106 5.94 3.47 -1.72
CA THR A 106 7.35 3.84 -1.49
C THR A 106 7.50 5.34 -1.33
N TRP A 107 6.82 6.15 -2.14
CA TRP A 107 6.94 7.61 -2.04
C TRP A 107 6.46 8.13 -0.69
N LYS A 108 5.43 7.50 -0.09
CA LYS A 108 4.91 7.88 1.23
C LYS A 108 5.88 7.52 2.35
N LEU A 109 6.43 6.31 2.31
CA LEU A 109 7.45 5.90 3.28
C LEU A 109 8.67 6.81 3.21
N VAL A 110 9.12 7.13 2.00
CA VAL A 110 10.27 8.00 1.78
C VAL A 110 9.98 9.46 2.17
N SER A 111 8.76 9.96 1.97
CA SER A 111 8.41 11.34 2.34
C SER A 111 8.42 11.59 3.85
N GLU A 112 8.19 10.56 4.66
CA GLU A 112 8.29 10.65 6.12
C GLU A 112 9.74 10.75 6.59
N GLU A 113 10.66 10.10 5.87
CA GLU A 113 12.09 10.10 6.19
C GLU A 113 12.82 11.31 5.58
N VAL A 114 12.39 11.76 4.39
CA VAL A 114 13.05 12.80 3.61
C VAL A 114 12.12 13.99 3.42
N LYS A 115 12.42 15.08 4.13
CA LYS A 115 11.72 16.36 4.02
C LYS A 115 12.12 17.12 2.75
N HIS A 116 11.68 16.61 1.59
CA HIS A 116 11.88 17.25 0.29
C HIS A 116 10.57 17.92 -0.17
N PRO A 117 10.59 19.18 -0.68
CA PRO A 117 9.37 19.89 -1.10
C PRO A 117 8.59 19.14 -2.20
N ASN A 118 9.31 18.45 -3.08
CA ASN A 118 8.75 17.62 -4.15
C ASN A 118 8.88 16.12 -3.85
N ALA A 119 8.52 15.68 -2.64
CA ALA A 119 8.70 14.28 -2.22
C ALA A 119 7.96 13.24 -3.09
N SER A 120 6.84 13.63 -3.74
CA SER A 120 6.12 12.75 -4.66
C SER A 120 6.87 12.50 -5.99
N TYR A 121 7.83 13.36 -6.35
CA TYR A 121 8.63 13.23 -7.56
C TYR A 121 9.87 12.38 -7.31
N LEU A 122 9.88 11.16 -7.86
CA LEU A 122 10.98 10.20 -7.70
C LEU A 122 12.34 10.81 -8.07
N GLN A 123 12.41 11.53 -9.19
CA GLN A 123 13.66 12.10 -9.71
C GLN A 123 14.27 13.13 -8.75
N ALA A 124 13.43 13.89 -8.05
CA ALA A 124 13.88 14.88 -7.09
C ALA A 124 14.48 14.20 -5.85
N VAL A 125 13.78 13.20 -5.31
CA VAL A 125 14.23 12.46 -4.13
C VAL A 125 15.47 11.61 -4.41
N VAL A 126 15.54 10.96 -5.58
CA VAL A 126 16.73 10.23 -6.02
C VAL A 126 17.94 11.15 -6.10
N SER A 127 17.75 12.38 -6.60
CA SER A 127 18.83 13.36 -6.66
C SER A 127 19.31 13.81 -5.29
N SER A 128 18.42 13.92 -4.30
CA SER A 128 18.79 14.38 -2.96
C SER A 128 19.38 13.28 -2.08
N VAL A 129 18.88 12.04 -2.20
CA VAL A 129 19.31 10.91 -1.34
C VAL A 129 20.48 10.14 -1.96
N LEU A 130 20.38 9.79 -3.25
CA LEU A 130 21.37 8.92 -3.92
C LEU A 130 22.46 9.71 -4.64
N ASN A 131 22.40 11.04 -4.65
CA ASN A 131 23.30 11.93 -5.41
C ASN A 131 23.41 11.54 -6.91
N ARG A 132 22.30 11.04 -7.49
CA ARG A 132 22.22 10.63 -8.90
C ARG A 132 21.07 11.33 -9.61
N ARG A 133 21.25 11.63 -10.90
CA ARG A 133 20.19 12.18 -11.75
C ARG A 133 19.60 11.06 -12.60
N ILE A 134 18.28 10.99 -12.63
CA ILE A 134 17.52 10.11 -13.52
C ILE A 134 16.64 10.94 -14.46
N PRO A 135 16.50 10.56 -15.73
CA PRO A 135 15.71 11.33 -16.68
C PRO A 135 14.21 11.23 -16.36
N PHE A 136 13.52 12.37 -16.44
CA PHE A 136 12.07 12.42 -16.44
C PHE A 136 11.55 12.42 -17.88
N HIS A 137 10.54 11.59 -18.14
CA HIS A 137 9.85 11.55 -19.41
C HIS A 137 8.35 11.70 -19.19
N GLU A 138 7.72 12.58 -19.96
CA GLU A 138 6.28 12.76 -19.91
C GLU A 138 5.54 11.47 -20.34
N LYS A 139 4.41 11.18 -19.68
CA LYS A 139 3.60 9.98 -19.94
C LYS A 139 3.19 9.88 -21.42
N LEU A 140 2.81 10.99 -22.04
CA LEU A 140 2.43 11.03 -23.47
C LEU A 140 3.57 10.56 -24.38
N ARG A 141 4.79 11.01 -24.10
CA ARG A 141 6.00 10.63 -24.85
C ARG A 141 6.33 9.15 -24.68
N LEU A 142 6.16 8.61 -23.48
CA LEU A 142 6.33 7.17 -23.23
C LEU A 142 5.33 6.34 -24.05
N THR A 143 4.07 6.77 -24.13
CA THR A 143 3.05 6.10 -24.95
C THR A 143 3.40 6.13 -26.44
N GLN A 144 3.88 7.28 -26.94
CA GLN A 144 4.36 7.41 -28.31
C GLN A 144 5.49 6.41 -28.60
N TRP A 145 6.56 6.39 -27.78
CA TRP A 145 7.66 5.44 -27.95
C TRP A 145 7.22 3.97 -27.86
N TYR A 146 6.19 3.66 -27.07
CA TYR A 146 5.69 2.29 -26.97
C TYR A 146 4.97 1.81 -28.24
N GLY A 147 4.25 2.71 -28.92
CA GLY A 147 3.51 2.44 -30.15
C GLY A 147 4.26 2.71 -31.46
N ASN A 148 5.28 3.57 -31.42
CA ASN A 148 5.98 4.04 -32.61
C ASN A 148 6.83 2.96 -33.30
N ASN A 149 7.07 3.12 -34.60
CA ASN A 149 8.02 2.31 -35.38
C ASN A 149 7.85 0.79 -35.22
N LYS A 150 6.60 0.30 -35.21
CA LYS A 150 6.26 -1.12 -34.97
C LYS A 150 6.85 -1.70 -33.68
N GLY A 151 7.01 -0.86 -32.65
CA GLY A 151 7.53 -1.24 -31.34
C GLY A 151 9.05 -1.25 -31.19
N ARG A 152 9.82 -0.77 -32.19
CA ARG A 152 11.29 -0.67 -32.09
C ARG A 152 11.77 0.20 -30.93
N GLU A 153 10.96 1.17 -30.48
CA GLU A 153 11.33 2.09 -29.39
C GLU A 153 10.83 1.63 -28.01
N ARG A 154 10.14 0.48 -27.91
CA ARG A 154 9.61 -0.05 -26.64
C ARG A 154 10.68 -0.26 -25.57
N TRP A 155 11.89 -0.62 -25.98
CA TRP A 155 13.01 -0.83 -25.06
C TRP A 155 13.30 0.42 -24.22
N ARG A 156 13.09 1.63 -24.76
CA ARG A 156 13.31 2.90 -24.05
C ARG A 156 12.35 3.03 -22.87
N VAL A 157 11.09 2.67 -23.08
CA VAL A 157 10.05 2.70 -22.05
C VAL A 157 10.33 1.65 -20.98
N LEU A 158 10.69 0.43 -21.38
CA LEU A 158 11.06 -0.64 -20.45
C LEU A 158 12.28 -0.26 -19.61
N HIS A 159 13.33 0.27 -20.24
CA HIS A 159 14.52 0.73 -19.56
C HIS A 159 14.21 1.85 -18.57
N HIS A 160 13.40 2.83 -18.97
CA HIS A 160 12.96 3.91 -18.07
C HIS A 160 12.18 3.37 -16.86
N LYS A 161 11.21 2.48 -17.06
CA LYS A 161 10.43 1.89 -15.96
C LYS A 161 11.27 1.00 -15.05
N LEU A 162 12.22 0.25 -15.60
CA LEU A 162 13.18 -0.54 -14.83
C LEU A 162 14.11 0.37 -14.01
N THR A 163 14.54 1.51 -14.58
CA THR A 163 15.32 2.52 -13.85
C THR A 163 14.51 3.11 -12.68
N GLU A 164 13.23 3.42 -12.88
CA GLU A 164 12.36 3.90 -11.78
C GLU A 164 12.17 2.84 -10.69
N ALA A 165 11.93 1.58 -11.06
CA ALA A 165 11.77 0.49 -10.10
C ALA A 165 13.04 0.22 -9.28
N THR A 166 14.20 0.19 -9.96
CA THR A 166 15.50 0.01 -9.29
C THR A 166 15.85 1.19 -8.39
N ALA A 167 15.57 2.42 -8.83
CA ALA A 167 15.76 3.61 -7.99
C ALA A 167 14.90 3.58 -6.72
N GLY A 168 13.64 3.12 -6.82
CA GLY A 168 12.77 2.94 -5.66
C GLY A 168 13.34 1.95 -4.63
N LEU A 169 13.90 0.83 -5.10
CA LEU A 169 14.55 -0.16 -4.23
C LEU A 169 15.82 0.41 -3.58
N LEU A 170 16.68 1.08 -4.36
CA LEU A 170 17.90 1.71 -3.85
C LEU A 170 17.61 2.80 -2.81
N LEU A 171 16.49 3.54 -2.95
CA LEU A 171 16.07 4.53 -1.96
C LEU A 171 15.71 3.87 -0.63
N ILE A 172 14.94 2.78 -0.65
CA ILE A 172 14.54 2.06 0.56
C ILE A 172 15.76 1.49 1.28
N ASP A 173 16.72 0.96 0.51
CA ASP A 173 17.99 0.41 1.02
C ASP A 173 18.89 1.51 1.59
N ALA A 174 19.13 2.59 0.86
CA ALA A 174 19.96 3.71 1.31
C ALA A 174 19.40 4.41 2.55
N LEU A 175 18.08 4.43 2.70
CA LEU A 175 17.40 4.96 3.88
C LEU A 175 17.22 3.92 4.97
N ASP A 176 17.64 2.66 4.81
CA ASP A 176 17.44 1.56 5.78
C ASP A 176 16.04 1.53 6.44
N ILE A 177 15.00 1.70 5.62
CA ILE A 177 13.62 1.81 6.15
C ILE A 177 13.18 0.47 6.75
N VAL A 178 13.54 -0.64 6.10
CA VAL A 178 13.14 -1.99 6.50
C VAL A 178 13.86 -2.42 7.77
N GLY A 179 15.17 -2.17 7.89
CA GLY A 179 15.96 -2.49 9.07
C GLY A 179 15.45 -1.76 10.30
N ARG A 180 15.31 -0.42 10.20
CA ARG A 180 14.76 0.40 11.30
C ARG A 180 13.33 0.03 11.68
N ALA A 181 12.46 -0.24 10.72
CA ALA A 181 11.11 -0.72 11.02
C ALA A 181 11.14 -2.06 11.78
N GLY A 182 12.03 -2.97 11.38
CA GLY A 182 12.22 -4.26 12.04
C GLY A 182 12.69 -4.14 13.48
N GLU A 183 13.66 -3.26 13.74
CA GLU A 183 14.13 -2.94 15.09
C GLU A 183 13.02 -2.30 15.93
N ALA A 184 12.32 -1.31 15.37
CA ALA A 184 11.21 -0.66 16.04
C ALA A 184 10.12 -1.68 16.43
N ALA A 185 9.76 -2.60 15.54
CA ALA A 185 8.79 -3.65 15.82
C ALA A 185 9.24 -4.59 16.95
N ARG A 186 10.51 -5.00 16.97
CA ARG A 186 11.08 -5.86 18.02
C ARG A 186 11.10 -5.16 19.38
N LEU A 187 11.54 -3.89 19.39
CA LEU A 187 11.61 -3.07 20.59
C LEU A 187 10.23 -2.77 21.17
N SER A 188 9.25 -2.39 20.34
CA SER A 188 7.92 -2.02 20.81
C SER A 188 6.94 -3.19 20.94
N GLY A 189 7.25 -4.35 20.32
CA GLY A 189 6.39 -5.54 20.34
C GLY A 189 5.09 -5.35 19.57
N VAL A 190 5.10 -4.47 18.58
CA VAL A 190 3.96 -4.21 17.70
C VAL A 190 4.13 -4.93 16.37
N GLU A 191 3.04 -5.00 15.60
CA GLU A 191 3.07 -5.60 14.27
C GLU A 191 4.07 -4.89 13.34
N PHE A 192 4.85 -5.67 12.60
CA PHE A 192 5.86 -5.14 11.68
C PHE A 192 5.26 -4.17 10.63
N SER A 193 4.08 -4.48 10.08
CA SER A 193 3.40 -3.60 9.12
C SER A 193 3.10 -2.21 9.71
N GLN A 194 2.82 -2.13 11.01
CA GLN A 194 2.48 -0.89 11.72
C GLN A 194 3.70 -0.14 12.23
N SER A 195 4.88 -0.76 12.20
CA SER A 195 6.13 -0.18 12.70
C SER A 195 6.76 0.83 11.74
N PHE A 196 6.39 0.77 10.45
CA PHE A 196 6.90 1.61 9.39
C PHE A 196 6.65 3.11 9.62
N PRO A 197 7.51 3.99 9.08
CA PRO A 197 7.36 5.44 9.17
C PRO A 197 6.01 5.93 8.63
N GLY A 198 5.40 6.90 9.33
CA GLY A 198 4.12 7.51 8.95
C GLY A 198 2.87 6.63 9.11
N ILE A 199 3.02 5.30 9.32
CA ILE A 199 1.86 4.41 9.46
C ILE A 199 1.20 4.60 10.81
N ARG A 200 1.84 4.25 11.92
CA ARG A 200 1.29 4.52 13.26
C ARG A 200 2.16 5.51 14.01
N GLY A 201 1.51 6.37 14.79
CA GLY A 201 2.18 7.32 15.68
C GLY A 201 2.94 6.65 16.81
N SER A 202 3.79 7.43 17.49
CA SER A 202 4.59 6.97 18.63
C SER A 202 3.75 6.39 19.77
N GLN A 203 2.54 6.93 19.98
CA GLN A 203 1.61 6.44 21.01
C GLN A 203 1.33 4.94 20.87
N TYR A 204 1.07 4.44 19.65
CA TYR A 204 0.81 3.02 19.41
C TYR A 204 1.99 2.13 19.83
N LYS A 205 3.22 2.62 19.61
CA LYS A 205 4.45 1.91 19.99
C LYS A 205 4.63 1.90 21.51
N VAL A 206 4.37 3.03 22.17
CA VAL A 206 4.45 3.15 23.65
C VAL A 206 3.42 2.25 24.31
N GLU A 207 2.17 2.22 23.82
CA GLU A 207 1.12 1.33 24.32
C GLU A 207 1.54 -0.15 24.21
N GLY A 208 2.19 -0.55 23.11
CA GLY A 208 2.72 -1.91 22.95
C GLY A 208 3.80 -2.29 23.98
N VAL A 209 4.68 -1.36 24.34
CA VAL A 209 5.69 -1.58 25.41
C VAL A 209 5.01 -1.65 26.77
N LEU A 210 4.14 -0.68 27.07
CA LEU A 210 3.43 -0.59 28.34
C LEU A 210 2.60 -1.85 28.60
N LEU A 211 1.84 -2.34 27.61
CA LEU A 211 1.04 -3.55 27.76
C LEU A 211 1.87 -4.79 28.11
N ARG A 212 3.09 -4.91 27.56
CA ARG A 212 4.00 -6.01 27.91
C ARG A 212 4.57 -5.85 29.32
N ALA A 213 4.93 -4.63 29.72
CA ALA A 213 5.37 -4.34 31.08
C ALA A 213 4.28 -4.64 32.11
N LEU A 214 3.05 -4.15 31.89
CA LEU A 214 1.90 -4.42 32.76
C LEU A 214 1.60 -5.92 32.87
N LYS A 215 1.72 -6.65 31.74
CA LYS A 215 1.57 -8.11 31.74
C LYS A 215 2.64 -8.81 32.58
N SER A 216 3.88 -8.32 32.56
CA SER A 216 4.95 -8.88 33.41
C SER A 216 4.75 -8.60 34.91
N LEU A 217 4.08 -7.49 35.25
CA LEU A 217 3.76 -7.09 36.62
C LEU A 217 2.42 -7.65 37.12
N ASN A 218 1.69 -8.43 36.30
CA ASN A 218 0.31 -8.89 36.57
C ASN A 218 -0.66 -7.75 36.95
N SER A 219 -0.43 -6.55 36.41
CA SER A 219 -1.26 -5.36 36.68
C SER A 219 -2.27 -5.15 35.54
N PHE A 220 -3.51 -4.78 35.91
CA PHE A 220 -4.61 -4.53 34.95
C PHE A 220 -4.95 -3.06 34.79
N GLU A 221 -4.03 -2.15 35.11
CA GLU A 221 -4.26 -0.71 34.95
C GLU A 221 -4.62 -0.39 33.50
N ARG A 222 -5.76 0.30 33.32
CA ARG A 222 -6.23 0.80 32.04
C ARG A 222 -6.42 2.30 32.17
N GLY A 223 -5.76 3.07 31.30
CA GLY A 223 -6.03 4.50 31.19
C GLY A 223 -7.48 4.73 30.76
N SER A 224 -8.20 5.60 31.45
CA SER A 224 -9.50 6.08 31.00
C SER A 224 -9.29 7.20 29.98
N LYS A 225 -10.13 7.27 28.94
CA LYS A 225 -10.14 8.39 27.98
C LYS A 225 -10.87 9.62 28.53
N GLN A 226 -10.83 9.85 29.84
CA GLN A 226 -11.27 11.13 30.38
C GLN A 226 -10.17 12.12 30.02
N GLY A 227 -10.41 12.91 28.97
CA GLY A 227 -9.46 13.89 28.48
C GLY A 227 -8.99 14.79 29.61
N VAL A 228 -7.70 15.10 29.63
CA VAL A 228 -7.18 16.17 30.47
C VAL A 228 -7.95 17.43 30.06
N ALA A 229 -8.86 17.90 30.91
CA ALA A 229 -9.52 19.18 30.69
C ALA A 229 -8.41 20.22 30.58
N ALA A 230 -8.29 20.84 29.40
CA ALA A 230 -7.34 21.90 29.17
C ALA A 230 -7.57 22.98 30.23
N ARG A 231 -6.57 23.22 31.08
CA ARG A 231 -6.52 24.36 31.99
C ARG A 231 -6.14 25.61 31.23
#